data_AF-A0A1B4FGI2-F1
#
_entry.id   AF-A0A1B4FGI2-F1
#
_cell.length_a   1.000
_cell.length_b   1.000
_cell.length_c   1.000
_cell.angle_alpha   90.00
_cell.angle_beta   90.00
_cell.angle_gamma   90.00
#
_symmetry.space_group_name_H-M   'P 1'
#
loop_
_entity.id
_entity.type
_entity.pdbx_description
1 polymer ?
#
loop_
_entity_poly.entity_id
_entity_poly.type
_entity_poly.pdbx_seq_one_letter_code
_entity_poly.pdbx_strand_id
1 'polypeptide(L)'
;MTVGLDASQPIWFYDFLSPFSYLLLEQHDKWPSIAFALAPVALADLHRHWGHRPASDVPAKRVFTYRHALFRAEQLGIPFKMPPAHPFDSTRLLLLAIALDSDVQAIHEIFRFVWREGRDPSAPDNFAELCGRVGIAHDDERLTSDETVSQLRRNTDDAITFGVFGVPTFWLNHQLFWGEDALPMVLYCARTPSWLESSEVRRISALPSGLA
;
A
#
# COMPACT_ATOMS: atom_id res chain seq x y z
N MET A 1 -16.02 8.85 14.99
CA MET A 1 -16.26 7.39 15.11
C MET A 1 -15.52 6.71 13.96
N THR A 2 -14.82 5.61 14.18
CA THR A 2 -14.11 4.95 13.07
C THR A 2 -15.07 4.15 12.18
N VAL A 3 -14.75 4.07 10.89
CA VAL A 3 -15.47 3.29 9.88
C VAL A 3 -14.69 2.01 9.61
N GLY A 4 -15.34 0.85 9.74
CA GLY A 4 -14.72 -0.44 9.42
C GLY A 4 -14.68 -0.70 7.92
N LEU A 5 -13.72 -1.50 7.47
CA LEU A 5 -13.64 -1.92 6.06
C LEU A 5 -14.69 -2.99 5.73
N ASP A 6 -15.37 -2.82 4.60
CA ASP A 6 -16.37 -3.78 4.11
C ASP A 6 -15.69 -4.91 3.34
N ALA A 7 -15.68 -6.11 3.92
CA ALA A 7 -15.07 -7.30 3.32
C ALA A 7 -15.70 -7.70 1.96
N SER A 8 -16.92 -7.22 1.65
CA SER A 8 -17.58 -7.49 0.37
C SER A 8 -17.11 -6.56 -0.76
N GLN A 9 -16.40 -5.47 -0.45
CA GLN A 9 -15.95 -4.50 -1.43
C GLN A 9 -14.51 -4.76 -1.88
N PRO A 10 -14.17 -4.44 -3.14
CA PRO A 10 -12.78 -4.42 -3.59
C PRO A 10 -11.99 -3.33 -2.85
N ILE A 11 -10.83 -3.69 -2.29
CA ILE A 11 -9.98 -2.77 -1.52
C ILE A 11 -8.54 -2.88 -2.02
N TRP A 12 -7.84 -1.76 -2.04
CA TRP A 12 -6.39 -1.71 -2.27
C TRP A 12 -5.69 -1.17 -1.03
N PHE A 13 -4.86 -2.01 -0.43
CA PHE A 13 -4.08 -1.71 0.77
C PHE A 13 -2.69 -1.21 0.41
N TYR A 14 -2.28 -0.11 1.02
CA TYR A 14 -1.00 0.53 0.73
C TYR A 14 -0.36 1.17 1.95
N ASP A 15 0.96 1.39 1.86
CA ASP A 15 1.72 2.25 2.75
C ASP A 15 2.66 3.09 1.89
N PHE A 16 2.78 4.39 2.20
CA PHE A 16 3.69 5.31 1.51
C PHE A 16 5.17 4.92 1.63
N LEU A 17 5.51 4.10 2.63
CA LEU A 17 6.82 3.49 2.78
C LEU A 17 7.17 2.51 1.64
N SER A 18 6.19 1.93 0.95
CA SER A 18 6.44 0.89 -0.05
C SER A 18 6.63 1.49 -1.45
N PRO A 19 7.83 1.36 -2.06
CA PRO A 19 8.02 1.82 -3.45
C PRO A 19 7.15 1.04 -4.43
N PHE A 20 6.82 -0.23 -4.14
CA PHE A 20 5.95 -1.02 -5.00
C PHE A 20 4.49 -0.56 -4.95
N SER A 21 4.05 0.06 -3.84
CA SER A 21 2.72 0.67 -3.78
C SER A 21 2.64 1.90 -4.69
N TYR A 22 3.68 2.73 -4.72
CA TYR A 22 3.81 3.82 -5.70
C TYR A 22 3.76 3.30 -7.13
N LEU A 23 4.61 2.32 -7.47
CA LEU A 23 4.70 1.78 -8.84
C LEU A 23 3.40 1.16 -9.31
N LEU A 24 2.64 0.53 -8.40
CA LEU A 24 1.34 -0.03 -8.75
C LEU A 24 0.26 1.04 -8.91
N LEU A 25 0.28 2.10 -8.10
CA LEU A 25 -0.65 3.23 -8.23
C LEU A 25 -0.41 4.04 -9.51
N GLU A 26 0.84 4.26 -9.93
CA GLU A 26 1.11 4.90 -11.24
C GLU A 26 0.59 4.09 -12.44
N GLN A 27 0.16 2.84 -12.22
CA GLN A 27 -0.51 1.99 -13.20
C GLN A 27 -2.05 1.95 -12.99
N HIS A 28 -2.64 2.91 -12.28
CA HIS A 28 -4.08 2.92 -11.95
C HIS A 28 -5.00 2.83 -13.18
N ASP A 29 -4.56 3.37 -14.33
CA ASP A 29 -5.27 3.25 -15.62
C ASP A 29 -5.34 1.80 -16.14
N LYS A 30 -4.43 0.93 -15.70
CA LYS A 30 -4.35 -0.48 -16.05
C LYS A 30 -5.05 -1.39 -15.05
N TRP A 31 -5.63 -0.85 -13.97
CA TRP A 31 -6.37 -1.65 -13.00
C TRP A 31 -7.67 -2.18 -13.64
N PRO A 32 -8.30 -3.23 -13.07
CA PRO A 32 -9.64 -3.62 -13.48
C PRO A 32 -10.59 -2.43 -13.42
N SER A 33 -11.60 -2.39 -14.31
CA SER A 33 -12.67 -1.39 -14.30
C SER A 33 -13.66 -1.62 -13.15
N ILE A 34 -13.13 -1.68 -11.93
CA ILE A 34 -13.78 -1.95 -10.66
C ILE A 34 -13.35 -0.82 -9.73
N ALA A 35 -14.29 -0.26 -8.99
CA ALA A 35 -13.96 0.73 -7.96
C ALA A 35 -13.32 0.01 -6.76
N PHE A 36 -12.06 0.32 -6.48
CA PHE A 36 -11.37 -0.10 -5.27
C PHE A 36 -11.45 1.02 -4.23
N ALA A 37 -11.78 0.68 -2.98
CA ALA A 37 -11.52 1.58 -1.87
C ALA A 37 -10.01 1.59 -1.58
N LEU A 38 -9.42 2.77 -1.36
CA LEU A 38 -8.01 2.92 -1.04
C LEU A 38 -7.85 2.95 0.49
N ALA A 39 -7.20 1.94 1.06
CA ALA A 39 -7.06 1.78 2.50
C ALA A 39 -5.59 1.93 2.94
N PRO A 40 -5.19 3.08 3.52
CA PRO A 40 -3.86 3.21 4.11
C PRO A 40 -3.74 2.30 5.34
N VAL A 41 -2.63 1.57 5.42
CA VAL A 41 -2.30 0.66 6.52
C VAL A 41 -0.85 0.84 6.95
N ALA A 42 -0.56 0.56 8.22
CA ALA A 42 0.80 0.63 8.73
C ALA A 42 1.57 -0.68 8.43
N LEU A 43 2.50 -0.65 7.48
CA LEU A 43 3.29 -1.83 7.09
C LEU A 43 4.13 -2.39 8.26
N ALA A 44 4.62 -1.51 9.14
CA ALA A 44 5.33 -1.92 10.34
C ALA A 44 4.47 -2.79 11.27
N ASP A 45 3.18 -2.49 11.37
CA ASP A 45 2.24 -3.22 12.22
C ASP A 45 1.84 -4.55 11.59
N LEU A 46 1.67 -4.60 10.26
CA LEU A 46 1.50 -5.86 9.51
C LEU A 46 2.71 -6.79 9.73
N HIS A 47 3.94 -6.27 9.59
CA HIS A 47 5.13 -7.07 9.82
C HIS A 47 5.21 -7.59 11.26
N ARG A 48 4.84 -6.77 12.25
CA ARG A 48 4.82 -7.17 13.66
C ARG A 48 3.80 -8.28 13.91
N HIS A 49 2.59 -8.15 13.36
CA HIS A 49 1.52 -9.14 13.53
C HIS A 49 1.94 -10.52 12.99
N TRP A 50 2.48 -10.57 11.76
CA TRP A 50 2.87 -11.82 11.10
C TRP A 50 4.29 -12.31 11.46
N GLY A 51 5.01 -11.59 12.33
CA GLY A 51 6.39 -11.94 12.68
C GLY A 51 7.38 -11.82 11.51
N HIS A 52 7.06 -11.02 10.50
CA HIS A 52 7.92 -10.80 9.36
C HIS A 52 9.11 -9.93 9.74
N ARG A 53 10.33 -10.40 9.45
CA ARG A 53 11.51 -9.55 9.51
C ARG A 53 11.49 -8.57 8.32
N PRO A 54 11.42 -7.25 8.56
CA PRO A 54 11.40 -6.26 7.50
C PRO A 54 12.61 -6.39 6.57
N ALA A 55 12.42 -6.08 5.28
CA ALA A 55 13.53 -6.10 4.31
C ALA A 55 14.66 -5.15 4.71
N SER A 56 14.34 -4.05 5.41
CA SER A 56 15.31 -3.08 5.93
C SER A 56 16.33 -3.68 6.90
N ASP A 57 15.94 -4.74 7.61
CA ASP A 57 16.73 -5.33 8.69
C ASP A 57 17.68 -6.42 8.18
N VAL A 58 17.64 -6.68 6.87
CA VAL A 58 18.53 -7.61 6.17
C VAL A 58 19.25 -6.81 5.07
N PRO A 59 20.48 -6.32 5.31
CA PRO A 59 21.16 -5.38 4.42
C PRO A 59 21.19 -5.79 2.94
N ALA A 60 21.43 -7.08 2.65
CA ALA A 60 21.41 -7.60 1.28
C ALA A 60 20.01 -7.54 0.64
N LYS A 61 18.95 -7.91 1.39
CA LYS A 61 17.56 -7.82 0.92
C LYS A 61 17.17 -6.36 0.71
N ARG A 62 17.56 -5.46 1.60
CA ARG A 62 17.34 -4.00 1.48
C ARG A 62 17.92 -3.44 0.19
N VAL A 63 19.20 -3.72 -0.09
CA VAL A 63 19.86 -3.26 -1.32
C VAL A 63 19.21 -3.85 -2.57
N PHE A 64 18.86 -5.14 -2.53
CA PHE A 64 18.12 -5.77 -3.62
C PHE A 64 16.78 -5.08 -3.87
N THR A 65 15.99 -4.84 -2.82
CA THR A 65 14.69 -4.16 -2.93
C THR A 65 14.80 -2.79 -3.60
N TYR A 66 15.83 -1.99 -3.28
CA TYR A 66 16.02 -0.68 -3.91
C TYR A 66 16.34 -0.79 -5.39
N ARG A 67 17.26 -1.69 -5.75
CA ARG A 67 17.62 -1.94 -7.15
C ARG A 67 16.45 -2.50 -7.93
N HIS A 68 15.67 -3.38 -7.31
CA HIS A 68 14.49 -3.97 -7.92
C HIS A 68 13.41 -2.91 -8.17
N ALA A 69 13.12 -2.05 -7.20
CA ALA A 69 12.16 -0.96 -7.38
C ALA A 69 12.58 -0.02 -8.52
N LEU A 70 13.85 0.39 -8.57
CA LEU A 70 14.38 1.21 -9.67
C LEU A 70 14.23 0.50 -11.02
N PHE A 71 14.65 -0.77 -11.11
CA PHE A 71 14.52 -1.57 -12.32
C PHE A 71 13.05 -1.68 -12.78
N ARG A 72 12.12 -1.96 -11.85
CA ARG A 72 10.69 -2.03 -12.16
C ARG A 72 10.16 -0.69 -12.68
N ALA A 73 10.55 0.42 -12.06
CA ALA A 73 10.17 1.74 -12.54
C ALA A 73 10.63 1.99 -13.98
N GLU A 74 11.88 1.65 -14.31
CA GLU A 74 12.43 1.75 -15.67
C GLU A 74 11.66 0.88 -16.67
N GLN A 75 11.33 -0.38 -16.31
CA GLN A 75 10.55 -1.26 -17.16
C GLN A 75 9.12 -0.74 -17.42
N LEU A 76 8.56 -0.01 -16.46
CA LEU A 76 7.21 0.54 -16.54
C LEU A 76 7.17 1.94 -17.16
N GLY A 77 8.31 2.59 -17.37
CA GLY A 77 8.40 3.99 -17.82
C GLY A 77 7.95 4.99 -16.75
N ILE A 78 8.00 4.63 -15.47
CA ILE A 78 7.56 5.47 -14.35
C ILE A 78 8.77 6.25 -13.81
N PRO A 79 8.72 7.59 -13.70
CA PRO A 79 9.82 8.34 -13.09
C PRO A 79 9.96 7.95 -11.62
N PHE A 80 11.19 7.63 -11.20
CA PHE A 80 11.45 7.13 -9.86
C PHE A 80 12.78 7.65 -9.32
N LYS A 81 12.76 8.09 -8.07
CA LYS A 81 13.91 8.54 -7.32
C LYS A 81 13.72 8.18 -5.85
N MET A 82 14.69 7.47 -5.29
CA MET A 82 14.68 7.13 -3.87
C MET A 82 14.71 8.42 -3.01
N PRO A 83 13.98 8.46 -1.88
CA PRO A 83 14.19 9.50 -0.87
C PRO A 83 15.61 9.40 -0.28
N PRO A 84 16.12 10.46 0.39
CA PRO A 84 17.48 10.47 0.92
C PRO A 84 17.73 9.40 1.99
N ALA A 85 16.69 8.91 2.65
CA ALA A 85 16.76 7.79 3.60
C ALA A 85 15.55 6.85 3.44
N HIS A 86 15.79 5.55 3.58
CA HIS A 86 14.75 4.53 3.63
C HIS A 86 15.17 3.38 4.55
N PRO A 87 14.28 2.82 5.39
CA PRO A 87 12.90 3.27 5.61
C PRO A 87 12.84 4.65 6.29
N PHE A 88 11.74 5.36 6.08
CA PHE A 88 11.37 6.58 6.81
C PHE A 88 10.06 6.33 7.57
N ASP A 89 9.67 7.22 8.48
CA ASP A 89 8.37 7.11 9.17
C ASP A 89 7.24 7.60 8.24
N SER A 90 6.40 6.67 7.77
CA SER A 90 5.26 6.98 6.90
C SER A 90 4.00 7.40 7.66
N THR A 91 3.98 7.37 8.99
CA THR A 91 2.77 7.59 9.81
C THR A 91 2.07 8.90 9.45
N ARG A 92 2.81 10.00 9.36
CA ARG A 92 2.22 11.32 9.01
C ARG A 92 1.59 11.34 7.62
N LEU A 93 2.15 10.59 6.66
CA LEU A 93 1.60 10.49 5.32
C LEU A 93 0.32 9.65 5.31
N LEU A 94 0.27 8.57 6.10
CA LEU A 94 -0.92 7.74 6.26
C LEU A 94 -2.07 8.54 6.91
N LEU A 95 -1.78 9.32 7.95
CA LEU A 95 -2.75 10.21 8.59
C LEU A 95 -3.23 11.31 7.63
N LEU A 96 -2.33 11.89 6.84
CA LEU A 96 -2.66 12.85 5.80
C LEU A 96 -3.64 12.28 4.77
N ALA A 97 -3.42 11.05 4.29
CA ALA A 97 -4.33 10.40 3.37
C ALA A 97 -5.72 10.17 3.98
N ILE A 98 -5.79 9.77 5.25
CA ILE A 98 -7.08 9.60 5.96
C ILE A 98 -7.79 10.95 6.16
N ALA A 99 -7.06 12.01 6.52
CA ALA A 99 -7.62 13.35 6.70
C ALA A 99 -8.19 13.95 5.39
N LEU A 100 -7.75 13.43 4.24
CA LEU A 100 -8.22 13.74 2.89
C LEU A 100 -9.18 12.68 2.34
N ASP A 101 -9.82 11.91 3.22
CA ASP A 101 -10.83 10.89 2.88
C ASP A 101 -10.32 9.83 1.89
N SER A 102 -9.00 9.57 1.89
CA SER A 102 -8.32 8.67 0.96
C SER A 102 -8.59 9.00 -0.52
N ASP A 103 -8.69 10.29 -0.85
CA ASP A 103 -8.79 10.76 -2.24
C ASP A 103 -7.60 10.27 -3.08
N VAL A 104 -7.92 9.67 -4.24
CA VAL A 104 -6.91 9.04 -5.09
C VAL A 104 -5.92 10.04 -5.69
N GLN A 105 -6.32 11.29 -5.96
CA GLN A 105 -5.42 12.30 -6.50
C GLN A 105 -4.44 12.78 -5.42
N ALA A 106 -4.91 12.99 -4.19
CA ALA A 106 -4.06 13.30 -3.06
C ALA A 106 -3.05 12.16 -2.79
N ILE A 107 -3.51 10.90 -2.81
CA ILE A 107 -2.63 9.73 -2.61
C ILE A 107 -1.55 9.67 -3.71
N HIS A 108 -1.91 9.89 -4.98
CA HIS A 108 -0.94 10.00 -6.07
C HIS A 108 0.10 11.10 -5.80
N GLU A 109 -0.32 12.29 -5.40
CA GLU A 109 0.59 13.40 -5.15
C GLU A 109 1.54 13.11 -3.98
N ILE A 110 1.05 12.51 -2.89
CA ILE A 110 1.89 12.09 -1.74
C ILE A 110 2.93 11.07 -2.18
N PHE A 111 2.53 10.03 -2.94
CA PHE A 111 3.48 9.05 -3.46
C PHE A 111 4.50 9.69 -4.41
N ARG A 112 4.06 10.58 -5.31
CA ARG A 112 4.95 11.28 -6.26
C ARG A 112 5.95 12.18 -5.55
N PHE A 113 5.51 12.90 -4.52
CA PHE A 113 6.40 13.73 -3.70
C PHE A 113 7.58 12.91 -3.14
N VAL A 114 7.30 11.71 -2.62
CA VAL A 114 8.34 10.83 -2.06
C VAL A 114 9.15 10.14 -3.17
N TRP A 115 8.48 9.45 -4.09
CA TRP A 115 9.11 8.45 -4.97
C TRP A 115 9.37 8.93 -6.39
N ARG A 116 8.69 9.98 -6.85
CA ARG A 116 8.97 10.62 -8.14
C ARG A 116 10.04 11.69 -7.98
N GLU A 117 9.91 12.53 -6.95
CA GLU A 117 10.82 13.65 -6.69
C GLU A 117 11.99 13.29 -5.77
N GLY A 118 11.88 12.19 -5.02
CA GLY A 118 12.89 11.74 -4.07
C GLY A 118 13.01 12.66 -2.84
N ARG A 119 11.90 13.26 -2.40
CA ARG A 119 11.89 14.18 -1.25
C ARG A 119 11.76 13.42 0.07
N ASP A 120 12.28 14.03 1.14
CA ASP A 120 12.13 13.52 2.51
C ASP A 120 10.82 14.05 3.13
N PRO A 121 9.80 13.20 3.36
CA PRO A 121 8.55 13.64 3.99
C PRO A 121 8.69 13.90 5.50
N SER A 122 9.82 13.55 6.12
CA SER A 122 10.06 13.71 7.56
C SER A 122 10.50 15.13 7.91
N ALA A 123 11.05 15.87 6.95
CA ALA A 123 11.47 17.25 7.15
C ALA A 123 10.24 18.18 7.26
N PRO A 124 10.14 19.04 8.30
CA PRO A 124 8.97 19.90 8.52
C PRO A 124 8.58 20.76 7.31
N ASP A 125 9.56 21.40 6.67
CA ASP A 125 9.30 22.27 5.50
C ASP A 125 8.77 21.48 4.30
N ASN A 126 9.32 20.27 4.06
CA ASN A 126 8.84 19.37 3.01
C ASN A 126 7.42 18.88 3.29
N PHE A 127 7.12 18.53 4.54
CA PHE A 127 5.77 18.09 4.93
C PHE A 127 4.76 19.24 4.77
N ALA A 128 5.13 20.46 5.16
CA ALA A 128 4.28 21.64 4.99
C ALA A 128 4.03 21.95 3.51
N GLU A 129 5.05 21.86 2.65
CA GLU A 129 4.89 21.97 1.19
C GLU A 129 3.93 20.90 0.66
N LEU A 130 4.13 19.64 1.05
CA LEU A 130 3.27 18.54 0.62
C LEU A 130 1.81 18.78 1.02
N CYS A 131 1.54 19.17 2.27
CA CYS A 131 0.20 19.51 2.74
C CYS A 131 -0.45 20.59 1.84
N GLY A 132 0.30 21.63 1.50
CA GLY A 132 -0.14 22.68 0.58
C GLY A 132 -0.52 22.15 -0.81
N ARG A 133 0.25 21.20 -1.36
CA ARG A 133 -0.04 20.59 -2.68
C ARG A 133 -1.31 19.75 -2.71
N VAL A 134 -1.64 19.11 -1.59
CA VAL A 134 -2.85 18.29 -1.44
C VAL A 134 -4.04 19.05 -0.83
N GLY A 135 -3.91 20.37 -0.66
CA GLY A 135 -5.01 21.25 -0.30
C GLY A 135 -5.40 21.24 1.18
N ILE A 136 -4.47 20.92 2.08
CA ILE A 136 -4.70 20.97 3.54
C ILE A 136 -3.62 21.79 4.24
N ALA A 137 -4.00 22.46 5.34
CA ALA A 137 -3.04 23.21 6.13
C ALA A 137 -2.14 22.23 6.90
N HIS A 138 -0.84 22.54 7.01
CA HIS A 138 0.14 21.68 7.68
C HIS A 138 -0.09 21.54 9.20
N ASP A 139 -0.87 22.46 9.78
CA ASP A 139 -1.31 22.53 11.16
C ASP A 139 -2.79 22.15 11.34
N ASP A 140 -3.43 21.58 10.30
CA ASP A 140 -4.82 21.09 10.39
C ASP A 140 -4.93 20.01 11.46
N GLU A 141 -5.85 20.20 12.40
CA GLU A 141 -6.03 19.34 13.58
C GLU A 141 -6.30 17.88 13.20
N ARG A 142 -6.89 17.60 12.02
CA ARG A 142 -7.15 16.25 11.53
C ARG A 142 -5.86 15.43 11.37
N LEU A 143 -4.74 16.07 11.06
CA LEU A 143 -3.45 15.39 10.88
C LEU A 143 -2.91 14.72 12.15
N THR A 144 -3.41 15.14 13.32
CA THR A 144 -3.01 14.61 14.63
C THR A 144 -4.20 14.18 15.49
N SER A 145 -5.41 14.19 14.94
CA SER A 145 -6.62 13.89 15.71
C SER A 145 -6.66 12.43 16.15
N ASP A 146 -7.20 12.19 17.34
CA ASP A 146 -7.44 10.85 17.85
C ASP A 146 -8.34 10.02 16.90
N GLU A 147 -9.22 10.68 16.15
CA GLU A 147 -10.09 10.06 15.16
C GLU A 147 -9.30 9.50 13.97
N THR A 148 -8.45 10.32 13.35
CA THR A 148 -7.61 9.90 12.22
C THR A 148 -6.60 8.82 12.63
N VAL A 149 -6.01 8.93 13.83
CA VAL A 149 -5.11 7.91 14.38
C VAL A 149 -5.87 6.61 14.65
N SER A 150 -7.06 6.68 15.22
CA SER A 150 -7.89 5.50 15.46
C SER A 150 -8.37 4.87 14.16
N GLN A 151 -8.63 5.67 13.12
CA GLN A 151 -8.99 5.17 11.80
C GLN A 151 -7.84 4.40 11.15
N LEU A 152 -6.60 4.88 11.25
CA LEU A 152 -5.43 4.16 10.73
C LEU A 152 -5.25 2.80 11.42
N ARG A 153 -5.39 2.78 12.75
CA ARG A 153 -5.35 1.53 13.52
C ARG A 153 -6.46 0.58 13.07
N ARG A 154 -7.69 1.10 12.92
CA ARG A 154 -8.83 0.30 12.47
C ARG A 154 -8.61 -0.29 11.07
N ASN A 155 -8.14 0.51 10.11
CA ASN A 155 -7.81 0.02 8.76
C ASN A 155 -6.78 -1.13 8.82
N THR A 156 -5.77 -0.98 9.67
CA THR A 156 -4.70 -1.97 9.82
C THR A 156 -5.21 -3.25 10.49
N ASP A 157 -6.04 -3.14 11.52
CA ASP A 157 -6.66 -4.29 12.21
C ASP A 157 -7.63 -5.05 11.30
N ASP A 158 -8.44 -4.34 10.51
CA ASP A 158 -9.34 -4.95 9.53
C ASP A 158 -8.54 -5.64 8.41
N ALA A 159 -7.45 -5.01 7.91
CA ALA A 159 -6.55 -5.62 6.93
C ALA A 159 -5.89 -6.91 7.47
N ILE A 160 -5.45 -6.92 8.72
CA ILE A 160 -4.94 -8.11 9.41
C ILE A 160 -6.02 -9.20 9.45
N THR A 161 -7.26 -8.83 9.77
CA THR A 161 -8.41 -9.76 9.80
C THR A 161 -8.68 -10.37 8.42
N PHE A 162 -8.46 -9.62 7.34
CA PHE A 162 -8.56 -10.12 5.96
C PHE A 162 -7.34 -10.96 5.52
N GLY A 163 -6.32 -11.09 6.37
CA GLY A 163 -5.10 -11.84 6.08
C GLY A 163 -4.02 -11.05 5.36
N VAL A 164 -4.16 -9.72 5.23
CA VAL A 164 -3.17 -8.87 4.57
C VAL A 164 -1.84 -8.95 5.33
N PHE A 165 -0.77 -9.34 4.65
CA PHE A 165 0.55 -9.57 5.25
C PHE A 165 1.66 -8.66 4.72
N GLY A 166 1.31 -7.77 3.80
CA GLY A 166 2.22 -6.79 3.20
C GLY A 166 1.48 -5.87 2.24
N VAL A 167 2.21 -4.92 1.66
CA VAL A 167 1.67 -3.94 0.69
C VAL A 167 2.59 -3.78 -0.53
N PRO A 168 2.06 -3.41 -1.70
CA PRO A 168 0.62 -3.22 -1.97
C PRO A 168 -0.13 -4.56 -2.03
N THR A 169 -1.41 -4.54 -1.67
CA THR A 169 -2.26 -5.73 -1.77
C THR A 169 -3.65 -5.34 -2.27
N PHE A 170 -4.12 -6.00 -3.32
CA PHE A 170 -5.55 -5.97 -3.65
C PHE A 170 -6.31 -7.03 -2.86
N TRP A 171 -7.49 -6.67 -2.39
CA TRP A 171 -8.54 -7.56 -1.94
C TRP A 171 -9.68 -7.54 -2.95
N LEU A 172 -9.96 -8.67 -3.57
CA LEU A 172 -11.02 -8.82 -4.57
C LEU A 172 -11.61 -10.23 -4.47
N ASN A 173 -12.94 -10.33 -4.36
CA ASN A 173 -13.65 -11.61 -4.23
C ASN A 173 -13.12 -12.48 -3.08
N HIS A 174 -12.94 -11.88 -1.89
CA HIS A 174 -12.35 -12.52 -0.70
C HIS A 174 -10.95 -13.09 -0.90
N GLN A 175 -10.20 -12.58 -1.88
CA GLN A 175 -8.88 -13.06 -2.24
C GLN A 175 -7.86 -11.94 -2.27
N LEU A 176 -6.67 -12.26 -1.75
CA LEU A 176 -5.54 -11.34 -1.66
C LEU A 176 -4.63 -11.52 -2.87
N PHE A 177 -4.22 -10.39 -3.47
CA PHE A 177 -3.22 -10.32 -4.52
C PHE A 177 -2.13 -9.33 -4.07
N TRP A 178 -1.04 -9.87 -3.54
CA TRP A 178 0.05 -9.09 -2.95
C TRP A 178 1.16 -8.84 -3.97
N GLY A 179 1.61 -7.59 -4.05
CA GLY A 179 2.72 -7.15 -4.90
C GLY A 179 2.28 -6.35 -6.13
N GLU A 180 3.22 -5.53 -6.64
CA GLU A 180 3.03 -4.83 -7.93
C GLU A 180 2.94 -5.82 -9.10
N ASP A 181 3.71 -6.91 -9.01
CA ASP A 181 3.77 -8.00 -9.98
C ASP A 181 2.54 -8.91 -9.99
N ALA A 182 1.62 -8.76 -9.02
CA ALA A 182 0.35 -9.47 -9.00
C ALA A 182 -0.74 -8.83 -9.88
N LEU A 183 -0.54 -7.62 -10.42
CA LEU A 183 -1.54 -6.93 -11.26
C LEU A 183 -2.06 -7.79 -12.43
N PRO A 184 -1.24 -8.57 -13.18
CA PRO A 184 -1.75 -9.47 -14.21
C PRO A 184 -2.71 -10.55 -13.66
N MET A 185 -2.45 -11.06 -12.46
CA MET A 185 -3.30 -12.05 -11.79
C MET A 185 -4.62 -11.43 -11.35
N VAL A 186 -4.59 -10.20 -10.81
CA VAL A 186 -5.80 -9.42 -10.46
C VAL A 186 -6.67 -9.21 -11.69
N LEU A 187 -6.07 -8.75 -12.81
CA LEU A 187 -6.76 -8.54 -14.08
C LEU A 187 -7.37 -9.83 -14.64
N TYR A 188 -6.66 -10.95 -14.50
CA TYR A 188 -7.16 -12.24 -14.92
C TYR A 188 -8.36 -12.68 -14.07
N CYS A 189 -8.27 -12.61 -12.74
CA CYS A 189 -9.35 -12.97 -11.84
C CYS A 189 -10.56 -12.03 -11.94
N ALA A 190 -10.36 -10.75 -12.24
CA ALA A 190 -11.46 -9.81 -12.48
C ALA A 190 -12.27 -10.17 -13.73
N ARG A 191 -11.65 -10.76 -14.77
CA ARG A 191 -12.33 -11.23 -15.98
C ARG A 191 -12.85 -12.66 -15.85
N THR A 192 -12.17 -13.49 -15.07
CA THR A 192 -12.45 -14.93 -14.92
C THR A 192 -12.50 -15.31 -13.43
N PRO A 193 -13.51 -14.85 -12.68
CA PRO A 193 -13.57 -15.08 -11.23
C PRO A 193 -13.66 -16.57 -10.86
N SER A 194 -14.22 -17.40 -11.75
CA SER A 194 -14.34 -18.85 -11.58
C SER A 194 -13.00 -19.59 -11.60
N TRP A 195 -11.89 -18.97 -12.03
CA TRP A 195 -10.59 -19.62 -12.00
C TRP A 195 -10.14 -20.00 -10.59
N LEU A 196 -10.46 -19.15 -9.60
CA LEU A 196 -10.21 -19.44 -8.18
C LEU A 196 -10.94 -20.71 -7.70
N GLU A 197 -12.04 -21.05 -8.37
CA GLU A 197 -12.85 -22.24 -8.10
C GLU A 197 -12.47 -23.45 -8.95
N SER A 198 -11.48 -23.32 -9.84
CA SER A 198 -11.01 -24.43 -10.65
C SER A 198 -10.46 -25.56 -9.78
N SER A 199 -10.60 -26.79 -10.26
CA SER A 199 -10.23 -28.00 -9.49
C SER A 199 -8.78 -27.95 -9.01
N GLU A 200 -7.88 -27.47 -9.87
CA GLU A 200 -6.46 -27.39 -9.54
C GLU A 200 -6.15 -26.27 -8.55
N VAL A 201 -6.78 -25.09 -8.68
CA VAL A 201 -6.58 -24.00 -7.70
C VAL A 201 -7.08 -24.42 -6.33
N ARG A 202 -8.27 -25.02 -6.22
CA ARG A 202 -8.76 -25.57 -4.94
C ARG A 202 -7.83 -26.64 -4.37
N ARG A 203 -7.26 -27.50 -5.21
CA ARG A 203 -6.32 -28.54 -4.79
C ARG A 203 -5.04 -27.95 -4.21
N ILE A 204 -4.42 -26.97 -4.88
CA ILE A 204 -3.17 -26.36 -4.38
C ILE A 204 -3.40 -25.50 -3.13
N SER A 205 -4.57 -24.85 -3.01
CA SER A 205 -4.92 -24.04 -1.83
C SER A 205 -5.16 -24.89 -0.58
N ALA A 206 -5.50 -26.17 -0.73
CA ALA A 206 -5.72 -27.10 0.38
C ALA A 206 -4.50 -28.00 0.68
N LEU A 207 -3.34 -27.74 0.07
CA LEU A 207 -2.13 -28.52 0.36
C LEU A 207 -1.73 -28.35 1.83
N PRO A 208 -1.44 -29.45 2.55
CA PRO A 208 -0.90 -29.35 3.89
C PRO A 208 0.53 -28.80 3.85
N SER A 209 0.98 -28.20 4.96
CA SER A 209 2.40 -27.87 5.14
C SER A 209 3.23 -29.15 5.04
N GLY A 210 4.27 -29.12 4.19
CA GLY A 210 5.23 -30.22 4.08
C GLY A 210 6.23 -30.29 5.24
N LEU A 211 6.20 -29.30 6.13
CA LEU A 211 6.99 -29.21 7.35
C LEU A 211 6.01 -29.13 8.52
N ALA A 212 5.97 -30.20 9.31
CA ALA A 212 5.26 -30.24 10.61
C ALA A 212 6.14 -29.64 11.70
#